data_AF-A0A375C8Y7-F1
#
_entry.id   AF-A0A375C8Y7-F1
#
_cell.length_a   1.000
_cell.length_b   1.000
_cell.length_c   1.000
_cell.angle_alpha   90.00
_cell.angle_beta   90.00
_cell.angle_gamma   90.00
#
_symmetry.space_group_name_H-M   'P 1'
#
loop_
_entity.id
_entity.type
_entity.pdbx_description
1 polymer ?
#
loop_
_entity_poly.entity_id
_entity_poly.type
_entity_poly.pdbx_seq_one_letter_code
_entity_poly.pdbx_strand_id
1 'polypeptide(L)' 'MAEVEARIAHISALIDSMRACWPSIVEELRTREADLITQLVAQDNPETRGRIKQLRDVIDLPYLLRSEQEGLTAGLSE' A
#
# COMPACT_ATOMS: atom_id res chain seq x y z
N MET A 1 12.73 -7.76 -21.30
CA MET A 1 11.32 -7.99 -21.66
C MET A 1 10.68 -9.06 -20.78
N ALA A 2 11.15 -10.31 -20.79
CA ALA A 2 10.57 -11.39 -19.95
C ALA A 2 10.50 -11.07 -18.44
N GLU A 3 11.47 -10.36 -17.88
CA GLU A 3 11.48 -9.96 -16.46
C GLU A 3 10.41 -8.90 -16.13
N VAL A 4 10.17 -7.95 -17.04
CA VAL A 4 9.15 -6.90 -16.87
C VAL A 4 7.75 -7.51 -16.95
N GLU A 5 7.53 -8.42 -17.89
CA GLU A 5 6.27 -9.17 -18.01
C GLU A 5 6.01 -10.04 -16.78
N ALA A 6 7.04 -10.70 -16.25
CA ALA A 6 6.94 -11.47 -15.00
C ALA A 6 6.58 -10.58 -13.81
N ARG A 7 7.13 -9.36 -13.73
CA ARG A 7 6.77 -8.38 -12.70
C ARG A 7 5.32 -7.93 -12.81
N ILE A 8 4.85 -7.61 -14.02
CA ILE A 8 3.45 -7.25 -14.28
C ILE A 8 2.50 -8.39 -13.89
N ALA A 9 2.84 -9.63 -14.24
CA ALA A 9 2.05 -10.80 -13.88
C ALA A 9 2.01 -11.01 -12.36
N HIS A 10 3.14 -10.85 -11.68
CA HIS A 10 3.22 -10.94 -10.22
C HIS A 10 2.36 -9.87 -9.53
N ILE A 11 2.46 -8.60 -9.97
CA ILE A 11 1.66 -7.50 -9.43
C ILE A 11 0.16 -7.77 -9.63
N SER A 12 -0.24 -8.26 -10.81
CA SER A 12 -1.63 -8.61 -11.10
C SER A 12 -2.15 -9.67 -10.13
N ALA A 13 -1.40 -10.76 -9.96
CA ALA A 13 -1.77 -11.85 -9.05
C ALA A 13 -1.85 -11.39 -7.58
N LEU A 14 -0.95 -10.49 -7.18
CA LEU A 14 -0.96 -9.91 -5.84
C LEU A 14 -2.20 -9.03 -5.61
N ILE A 15 -2.53 -8.13 -6.54
CA ILE A 15 -3.72 -7.26 -6.47
C ILE A 15 -4.99 -8.12 -6.41
N ASP A 16 -5.08 -9.16 -7.23
CA ASP A 16 -6.24 -10.07 -7.24
C ASP A 16 -6.38 -10.82 -5.90
N SER A 17 -5.26 -11.27 -5.32
CA SER A 17 -5.24 -11.92 -4.01
C SER A 17 -5.69 -10.97 -2.90
N MET A 18 -5.32 -9.68 -2.98
CA MET A 18 -5.71 -8.67 -2.00
C MET A 18 -7.21 -8.34 -2.09
N ARG A 19 -7.82 -8.37 -3.28
CA ARG A 19 -9.20 -7.88 -3.52
C ARG A 19 -10.25 -8.43 -2.55
N ALA A 20 -10.14 -9.69 -2.14
CA ALA A 20 -11.14 -10.34 -1.28
C ALA A 20 -11.06 -9.92 0.19
N CYS A 21 -9.85 -9.72 0.73
CA CYS A 21 -9.63 -9.46 2.16
C CYS A 21 -9.20 -8.02 2.47
N TRP A 22 -8.71 -7.29 1.47
CA TRP A 22 -8.17 -5.94 1.66
C TRP A 22 -9.16 -4.94 2.27
N PRO A 23 -10.47 -4.93 1.91
CA PRO A 23 -11.43 -4.03 2.55
C PRO A 23 -11.49 -4.19 4.08
N SER A 24 -11.44 -5.42 4.58
CA SER A 24 -11.44 -5.68 6.03
C SER A 24 -10.09 -5.35 6.67
N ILE A 25 -8.99 -5.62 5.97
CA ILE A 25 -7.64 -5.27 6.45
C ILE A 25 -7.49 -3.75 6.54
N VAL A 26 -7.91 -2.99 5.52
CA VAL A 26 -7.75 -1.54 5.47
C VAL A 26 -8.59 -0.84 6.54
N GLU A 27 -9.74 -1.39 6.91
CA GLU A 27 -10.56 -0.90 8.02
C GLU A 27 -9.82 -1.02 9.37
N GLU A 28 -9.21 -2.17 9.63
CA GLU A 28 -8.37 -2.39 10.81
C GLU A 28 -7.13 -1.48 10.81
N LEU A 29 -6.45 -1.32 9.66
CA LEU A 29 -5.28 -0.43 9.54
C LEU A 29 -5.67 1.05 9.78
N ARG A 30 -6.82 1.50 9.28
CA ARG A 30 -7.32 2.87 9.52
C ARG A 30 -7.68 3.11 10.98
N THR A 31 -8.26 2.11 11.65
CA THR A 31 -8.53 2.18 13.09
C THR A 31 -7.23 2.36 13.87
N ARG A 32 -6.20 1.56 13.57
CA ARG A 32 -4.87 1.71 14.19
C ARG A 32 -4.20 3.05 13.87
N GLU A 33 -4.39 3.57 12.66
CA GLU A 33 -3.88 4.89 12.29
C GLU A 33 -4.52 5.97 13.15
N ALA A 34 -5.84 5.91 13.35
CA ALA A 34 -6.57 6.85 14.20
C ALA A 34 -6.06 6.81 15.65
N ASP A 35 -5.85 5.61 16.21
CA ASP A 35 -5.30 5.44 17.56
C ASP A 35 -3.90 6.07 17.69
N LEU A 36 -3.04 5.88 16.70
CA LEU A 36 -1.70 6.48 16.68
C LEU A 36 -1.78 8.01 16.56
N ILE A 37 -2.72 8.55 15.79
CA ILE A 37 -2.94 10.01 15.70
C ILE A 37 -3.39 10.56 17.07
N THR A 38 -4.30 9.87 17.77
CA THR A 38 -4.71 10.26 19.12
C THR A 38 -3.53 10.25 20.09
N GLN A 39 -2.68 9.22 20.04
CA GLN A 39 -1.46 9.15 20.85
C GLN A 39 -0.47 10.28 20.52
N LEU A 40 -0.31 10.59 19.24
CA LEU A 40 0.55 11.67 18.77
C LEU A 40 0.09 13.02 19.32
N VAL A 41 -1.21 13.30 19.28
CA VAL A 41 -1.79 14.54 19.83
C VAL A 41 -1.58 14.63 21.34
N ALA A 42 -1.67 13.50 22.06
CA ALA A 42 -1.54 13.47 23.51
C ALA A 42 -0.09 13.57 24.01
N GLN A 43 0.90 13.06 23.27
CA GLN A 43 2.27 12.85 23.77
C GLN A 43 3.37 13.49 22.90
N ASP A 44 3.02 14.12 21.76
CA ASP A 44 3.93 14.70 20.74
C ASP A 44 5.21 13.88 20.49
N ASN A 45 5.04 12.58 20.26
CA ASN A 45 6.14 11.64 20.07
C ASN A 45 6.52 11.52 18.57
N PRO A 46 7.76 11.88 18.18
CA PRO A 46 8.24 11.75 16.79
C PRO A 46 8.20 10.32 16.24
N GLU A 47 8.41 9.30 17.06
CA GLU A 47 8.33 7.89 16.64
C GLU A 47 6.91 7.51 16.20
N THR A 48 5.90 8.14 16.80
CA THR A 48 4.49 7.91 16.44
C THR A 48 4.20 8.46 15.04
N ARG A 49 4.81 9.59 14.66
CA ARG A 49 4.74 10.11 13.28
C ARG A 49 5.32 9.13 12.27
N GLY A 50 6.47 8.51 12.61
CA GLY A 50 7.10 7.49 11.77
C GLY A 50 6.21 6.26 11.56
N ARG A 51 5.57 5.77 12.62
CA ARG A 51 4.63 4.63 12.56
C ARG A 51 3.39 4.94 11.73
N ILE A 52 2.81 6.13 11.86
CA ILE A 52 1.67 6.57 11.03
C ILE A 52 2.05 6.56 9.56
N LYS A 53 3.23 7.09 9.21
CA LYS A 53 3.71 7.08 7.82
C LYS A 53 3.84 5.66 7.27
N GLN A 54 4.50 4.77 8.01
CA GLN A 54 4.65 3.36 7.61
C GLN A 54 3.29 2.68 7.41
N LEU A 55 2.31 2.99 8.27
CA LEU A 55 0.97 2.43 8.16
C LEU A 55 0.24 2.93 6.91
N ARG A 56 0.41 4.22 6.56
CA ARG A 56 -0.10 4.77 5.30
C ARG A 56 0.51 4.12 4.07
N ASP A 57 1.83 3.89 4.09
CA ASP A 57 2.52 3.21 2.98
C ASP A 57 1.92 1.80 2.74
N VAL A 58 1.50 1.10 3.81
CA VAL A 58 0.80 -0.18 3.72
C VAL A 58 -0.64 -0.02 3.21
N ILE A 59 -1.39 0.95 3.73
CA ILE A 59 -2.77 1.24 3.29
C ILE A 59 -2.81 1.55 1.78
N ASP A 60 -1.81 2.28 1.28
CA ASP A 60 -1.72 2.72 -0.11
C ASP A 60 -1.11 1.65 -1.03
N LEU A 61 -0.62 0.52 -0.49
CA LEU A 61 0.08 -0.51 -1.25
C LEU A 61 -0.66 -0.99 -2.52
N PRO A 62 -1.98 -1.28 -2.53
CA PRO A 62 -2.65 -1.70 -3.76
C PRO A 62 -2.66 -0.60 -4.83
N TYR A 63 -2.72 0.67 -4.43
CA TYR A 63 -2.65 1.80 -5.34
C TYR A 63 -1.24 1.95 -5.91
N LEU A 64 -0.21 1.84 -5.06
CA LEU A 64 1.18 1.89 -5.47
C LEU A 64 1.53 0.77 -6.46
N LEU A 65 1.06 -0.45 -6.20
CA LEU A 65 1.21 -1.60 -7.08
C LEU A 65 0.52 -1.38 -8.43
N ARG A 66 -0.68 -0.81 -8.45
CA ARG A 66 -1.39 -0.50 -9.70
C ARG A 66 -0.66 0.56 -10.52
N SER A 67 -0.18 1.62 -9.88
CA SER A 67 0.62 2.66 -10.52
C SER A 67 1.90 2.08 -11.13
N GLU A 68 2.59 1.20 -10.40
CA GLU A 68 3.77 0.48 -10.91
C GLU A 68 3.41 -0.36 -12.15
N GLN A 69 2.33 -1.13 -12.09
CA GLN A 69 1.87 -1.96 -13.21
C GLN A 69 1.58 -1.12 -14.47
N GLU A 70 0.88 0.00 -14.30
CA GLU A 70 0.54 0.93 -15.40
C GLU A 70 1.82 1.49 -16.04
N GLY A 71 2.78 1.93 -15.22
CA GLY A 71 4.08 2.43 -15.70
C GLY A 71 4.88 1.38 -16.46
N LEU A 72 4.95 0.15 -15.95
CA LEU A 72 5.65 -0.96 -16.62
C LEU A 72 4.97 -1.35 -17.95
N THR A 73 3.64 -1.33 -17.99
CA THR A 73 2.87 -1.67 -19.21
C THR A 73 3.04 -0.59 -20.28
N ALA A 74 3.04 0.68 -19.90
CA ALA A 74 3.29 1.80 -20.81
C ALA A 74 4.69 1.70 -21.42
N GLY A 75 5.72 1.44 -20.59
CA GLY A 75 7.10 1.30 -21.06
C GLY A 75 7.39 0.07 -21.92
N LEU A 76 6.50 -0.93 -21.95
CA LEU A 76 6.58 -2.06 -22.90
C LEU A 76 5.90 -1.75 -24.25
N SER A 77 5.05 -0.72 -24.28
CA SER A 77 4.29 -0.33 -25.48
C SER A 77 5.02 0.71 -26.33
N GLU A 78 6.09 1.30 -25.79
CA GLU A 78 7.03 2.22 -26.45
C GLU A 78 8.23 1.46 -27.05
#